data_AF-A0A4Q7Z258-F1
#
_entry.id   AF-A0A4Q7Z258-F1
#
_cell.length_a   1.000
_cell.length_b   1.000
_cell.length_c   1.000
_cell.angle_alpha   90.00
_cell.angle_beta   90.00
_cell.angle_gamma   90.00
#
_symmetry.space_group_name_H-M   'P 1'
#
loop_
_entity.id
_entity.type
_entity.pdbx_description
1 polymer ?
#
loop_
_entity_poly.entity_id
_entity_poly.type
_entity_poly.pdbx_seq_one_letter_code
_entity_poly.pdbx_strand_id
1 'polypeptide(L)'
;MSVNLSRLTRKTMRVRSLFLAILALGWMFGEVTHAGAQKITPPTTPNALTPPAGNSAFLLGQAVGTQGYVCLPTSAGASTASWTVNAARPEATLFVKVFDRYVEVVTHFLSPDTNPNQFAPNPLPFGSASWQSSFDSSKVWGKTLQSIPAGSDQSCPNTGAIPCLLLQSIGTEAGPTGGSFLTKTTFIQRLNTQGGSAPNTGCSILSDVGKQTLVPYTADYYFFHGDE
;
A
#
# COMPACT_ATOMS: atom_id res chain seq x y z
N MET A 1 -4.22 31.64 90.17
CA MET A 1 -2.86 31.12 90.48
C MET A 1 -1.87 31.78 89.55
N SER A 2 -0.98 32.59 90.11
CA SER A 2 0.11 33.32 89.46
C SER A 2 1.33 32.43 89.27
N VAL A 3 1.95 32.39 88.08
CA VAL A 3 3.40 32.21 87.94
C VAL A 3 3.94 33.06 86.77
N ASN A 4 5.15 33.52 87.03
CA ASN A 4 5.94 34.65 86.57
C ASN A 4 6.39 34.78 85.10
N LEU A 5 6.74 36.05 84.86
CA LEU A 5 7.56 36.66 83.81
C LEU A 5 8.96 36.05 83.62
N SER A 6 9.47 36.31 82.40
CA SER A 6 10.83 36.73 82.05
C SER A 6 11.94 35.69 81.85
N ARG A 7 12.37 35.58 80.59
CA ARG A 7 13.76 35.60 80.06
C ARG A 7 13.65 35.19 78.58
N LEU A 8 14.22 35.84 77.57
CA LEU A 8 15.15 36.96 77.47
C LEU A 8 15.15 37.40 75.99
N THR A 9 15.00 38.70 75.75
CA THR A 9 15.70 39.51 74.72
C THR A 9 15.82 38.99 73.29
N ARG A 10 15.12 39.60 72.32
CA ARG A 10 15.50 40.86 71.61
C ARG A 10 16.66 40.66 70.63
N LYS A 11 16.35 40.61 69.32
CA LYS A 11 17.05 41.36 68.25
C LYS A 11 16.31 41.22 66.92
N THR A 12 15.46 42.21 66.64
CA THR A 12 15.18 42.67 65.29
C THR A 12 16.40 43.42 64.77
N MET A 13 17.00 43.02 63.64
CA MET A 13 17.61 43.97 62.72
C MET A 13 17.84 43.38 61.32
N ARG A 14 17.19 44.04 60.37
CA ARG A 14 17.45 44.14 58.92
C ARG A 14 18.80 43.60 58.44
N VAL A 15 18.75 42.76 57.41
CA VAL A 15 19.66 42.90 56.25
C VAL A 15 18.80 42.84 54.98
N ARG A 16 18.71 43.99 54.32
CA ARG A 16 18.28 44.14 52.93
C ARG A 16 19.39 43.61 52.02
N SER A 17 18.96 43.06 50.88
CA SER A 17 19.73 42.90 49.64
C SER A 17 20.66 41.70 49.55
N LEU A 18 20.26 40.69 48.78
CA LEU A 18 21.03 40.30 47.59
C LEU A 18 20.15 39.51 46.60
N PHE A 19 19.79 40.20 45.52
CA PHE A 19 19.74 39.73 44.12
C PHE A 19 19.03 38.42 43.74
N LEU A 20 17.91 38.60 43.02
CA LEU A 20 17.58 37.98 41.74
C LEU A 20 18.01 36.51 41.51
N ALA A 21 17.05 35.60 41.58
CA ALA A 21 17.07 34.35 40.81
C ALA A 21 15.68 34.09 40.23
N ILE A 22 15.28 34.95 39.29
CA ILE A 22 14.18 34.71 38.34
C ILE A 22 14.86 34.42 36.98
N LEU A 23 14.30 33.45 36.24
CA LEU A 23 14.58 33.08 34.84
C LEU A 23 15.80 32.18 34.55
N ALA A 24 15.55 30.86 34.61
CA ALA A 24 16.18 29.91 33.69
C ALA A 24 15.30 28.66 33.47
N LEU A 25 13.98 28.84 33.25
CA LEU A 25 13.26 27.87 32.42
C LEU A 25 13.54 28.28 30.97
N GLY A 26 14.76 27.97 30.53
CA GLY A 26 15.19 28.17 29.16
C GLY A 26 14.23 27.42 28.24
N TRP A 27 13.71 28.14 27.26
CA TRP A 27 13.04 27.60 26.10
C TRP A 27 13.87 26.48 25.48
N MET A 28 13.58 25.24 25.87
CA MET A 28 13.83 24.09 25.01
C MET A 28 12.68 24.05 24.01
N PHE A 29 12.62 25.04 23.12
CA PHE A 29 12.11 24.76 21.78
C PHE A 29 13.17 23.84 21.17
N GLY A 30 13.06 22.55 21.49
CA GLY A 30 13.70 21.55 20.67
C GLY A 30 13.20 21.82 19.27
N GLU A 31 14.12 22.11 18.36
CA GLU A 31 13.90 21.98 16.93
C GLU A 31 13.27 20.60 16.73
N VAL A 32 11.94 20.55 16.62
CA VAL A 32 11.29 19.41 16.02
C VAL A 32 11.73 19.51 14.58
N THR A 33 12.87 18.88 14.28
CA THR A 33 13.26 18.58 12.91
C THR A 33 12.04 17.89 12.34
N HIS A 34 11.29 18.59 11.49
CA HIS A 34 10.27 17.97 10.67
C HIS A 34 11.04 16.87 9.93
N ALA A 35 10.81 15.63 10.33
CA ALA A 35 11.23 14.50 9.54
C ALA A 35 10.52 14.69 8.20
N GLY A 36 11.25 15.20 7.21
CA GLY A 36 10.70 15.42 5.88
C GLY A 36 10.09 14.09 5.44
N ALA A 37 8.79 14.10 5.15
CA ALA A 37 8.12 12.91 4.63
C ALA A 37 8.93 12.43 3.43
N GLN A 38 9.51 11.24 3.53
CA GLN A 38 10.34 10.71 2.48
C GLN A 38 9.47 10.52 1.23
N LYS A 39 9.69 11.35 0.22
CA LYS A 39 8.96 11.26 -1.05
C LYS A 39 9.25 9.89 -1.66
N ILE A 40 8.19 9.15 -1.98
CA ILE A 40 8.32 7.86 -2.66
C ILE A 40 8.57 8.15 -4.13
N THR A 41 9.74 7.75 -4.62
CA THR A 41 10.12 7.90 -6.02
C THR A 41 10.13 6.53 -6.68
N PRO A 42 9.17 6.24 -7.57
CA PRO A 42 9.21 5.04 -8.40
C PRO A 42 10.46 5.02 -9.30
N PRO A 43 10.95 3.83 -9.70
CA PRO A 43 11.99 3.75 -10.71
C PRO A 43 11.50 4.32 -12.05
N THR A 44 12.43 4.66 -12.93
CA THR A 44 12.09 5.02 -14.31
C THR A 44 11.40 3.85 -15.00
N THR A 45 10.27 4.13 -15.66
CA THR A 45 9.47 3.15 -16.39
C THR A 45 9.30 3.58 -17.86
N PRO A 46 9.02 2.64 -18.78
CA PRO A 46 8.58 2.97 -20.14
C PRO A 46 7.26 3.74 -20.09
N ASN A 47 6.99 4.54 -21.13
CA ASN A 47 5.75 5.31 -21.25
C ASN A 47 4.47 4.48 -21.04
N ALA A 48 4.47 3.21 -21.44
CA ALA A 48 3.34 2.30 -21.24
C ALA A 48 3.02 2.04 -19.76
N LEU A 49 4.02 2.10 -18.87
CA LEU A 49 3.83 1.87 -17.44
C LEU A 49 3.81 3.16 -16.62
N THR A 50 4.26 4.29 -17.17
CA THR A 50 4.29 5.57 -16.45
C THR A 50 2.88 6.14 -16.29
N PRO A 51 2.41 6.46 -15.07
CA PRO A 51 1.15 7.14 -14.87
C PRO A 51 1.12 8.50 -15.59
N PRO A 52 -0.06 8.99 -16.00
CA PRO A 52 -0.18 10.32 -16.58
C PRO A 52 0.44 11.40 -15.68
N ALA A 53 0.92 12.48 -16.30
CA ALA A 53 1.47 13.63 -15.59
C ALA A 53 0.45 14.20 -14.57
N GLY A 54 0.95 14.80 -13.49
CA GLY A 54 0.12 15.25 -12.38
C GLY A 54 -0.25 14.14 -11.39
N ASN A 55 0.56 13.09 -11.29
CA ASN A 55 0.38 12.02 -10.31
C ASN A 55 1.69 11.76 -9.55
N SER A 56 1.59 11.67 -8.21
CA SER A 56 2.70 11.36 -7.32
C SER A 56 2.46 10.07 -6.55
N ALA A 57 3.52 9.26 -6.41
CA ALA A 57 3.47 8.05 -5.60
C ALA A 57 3.40 8.40 -4.11
N PHE A 58 2.47 7.78 -3.39
CA PHE A 58 2.31 7.95 -1.93
C PHE A 58 2.48 6.67 -1.12
N LEU A 59 2.50 5.51 -1.78
CA LEU A 59 2.76 4.22 -1.14
C LEU A 59 3.59 3.33 -2.07
N LEU A 60 4.63 2.71 -1.51
CA LEU A 60 5.34 1.57 -2.09
C LEU A 60 5.08 0.38 -1.18
N GLY A 61 4.52 -0.71 -1.70
CA GLY A 61 4.36 -1.97 -0.98
C GLY A 61 5.01 -3.13 -1.72
N GLN A 62 5.83 -3.91 -1.03
CA GLN A 62 6.46 -5.13 -1.56
C GLN A 62 5.51 -6.31 -1.33
N ALA A 63 4.97 -6.86 -2.41
CA ALA A 63 4.01 -7.94 -2.38
C ALA A 63 4.69 -9.31 -2.31
N VAL A 64 4.14 -10.19 -1.48
CA VAL A 64 4.38 -11.64 -1.50
C VAL A 64 3.02 -12.33 -1.56
N GLY A 65 2.86 -13.25 -2.51
CA GLY A 65 1.57 -13.90 -2.70
C GLY A 65 1.56 -14.96 -3.79
N THR A 66 0.37 -15.24 -4.31
CA THR A 66 0.14 -16.16 -5.41
C THR A 66 -0.73 -15.55 -6.49
N GLN A 67 -0.44 -15.94 -7.73
CA GLN A 67 -1.29 -15.72 -8.89
C GLN A 67 -2.09 -16.99 -9.10
N GLY A 68 -3.40 -16.91 -8.93
CA GLY A 68 -4.28 -18.03 -9.29
C GLY A 68 -4.35 -18.24 -10.79
N TYR A 69 -4.64 -19.47 -11.20
CA TYR A 69 -5.07 -19.85 -12.55
C TYR A 69 -6.18 -20.89 -12.48
N VAL A 70 -7.09 -20.84 -13.45
CA VAL A 70 -8.10 -21.88 -13.69
C VAL A 70 -7.98 -22.40 -15.11
N CYS A 71 -8.01 -23.72 -15.26
CA CYS A 71 -7.97 -24.38 -16.54
C CYS A 71 -9.35 -24.30 -17.20
N LEU A 72 -9.44 -23.65 -18.36
CA LEU A 72 -10.67 -23.49 -19.14
C LEU A 72 -10.46 -23.96 -20.59
N PRO A 73 -11.53 -24.34 -21.31
CA PRO A 73 -11.45 -24.53 -22.75
C PRO A 73 -10.92 -23.27 -23.44
N THR A 74 -10.10 -23.44 -24.49
CA THR A 74 -9.49 -22.30 -25.21
C THR A 74 -10.52 -21.42 -25.92
N SER A 75 -11.66 -22.00 -26.29
CA SER A 75 -12.84 -21.31 -26.81
C SER A 75 -14.08 -22.21 -26.65
N ALA A 76 -15.26 -21.66 -26.92
CA ALA A 76 -16.50 -22.46 -26.94
C ALA A 76 -16.39 -23.56 -28.01
N GLY A 77 -16.56 -24.82 -27.61
CA GLY A 77 -16.44 -25.99 -28.50
C GLY A 77 -15.00 -26.42 -28.81
N ALA A 78 -13.99 -25.83 -28.16
CA ALA A 78 -12.60 -26.27 -28.31
C ALA A 78 -12.39 -27.71 -27.81
N SER A 79 -11.44 -28.42 -28.41
CA SER A 79 -10.93 -29.72 -27.93
C SER A 79 -9.70 -29.57 -27.01
N THR A 80 -9.21 -28.35 -26.85
CA THR A 80 -8.03 -28.01 -26.05
C THR A 80 -8.40 -27.09 -24.89
N ALA A 81 -7.62 -27.17 -23.82
CA ALA A 81 -7.74 -26.29 -22.66
C ALA A 81 -6.43 -25.54 -22.44
N SER A 82 -6.50 -24.37 -21.80
CA SER A 82 -5.33 -23.61 -21.39
C SER A 82 -5.59 -22.89 -20.07
N TRP A 83 -4.50 -22.61 -19.34
CA TRP A 83 -4.57 -21.83 -18.11
C TRP A 83 -5.04 -20.42 -18.43
N THR A 84 -6.10 -19.99 -17.75
CA THR A 84 -6.65 -18.64 -17.88
C THR A 84 -6.57 -17.91 -16.55
N VAL A 85 -6.34 -16.59 -16.64
CA VAL A 85 -6.33 -15.68 -15.49
C VAL A 85 -7.76 -15.26 -15.11
N ASN A 86 -8.78 -15.62 -15.90
CA ASN A 86 -10.14 -15.15 -15.66
C ASN A 86 -10.76 -15.86 -14.45
N ALA A 87 -11.24 -15.08 -13.48
CA ALA A 87 -11.61 -15.49 -12.12
C ALA A 87 -10.46 -16.01 -11.22
N ALA A 88 -9.21 -15.86 -11.67
CA ALA A 88 -8.06 -16.31 -10.94
C ALA A 88 -7.58 -15.20 -9.99
N ARG A 89 -7.67 -15.49 -8.69
CA ARG A 89 -7.57 -14.49 -7.62
C ARG A 89 -6.11 -14.08 -7.45
N PRO A 90 -5.76 -12.78 -7.53
CA PRO A 90 -4.55 -12.36 -6.84
C PRO A 90 -4.76 -12.64 -5.35
N GLU A 91 -3.78 -13.21 -4.69
CA GLU A 91 -3.77 -13.38 -3.24
C GLU A 91 -2.40 -12.97 -2.74
N ALA A 92 -2.26 -11.74 -2.28
CA ALA A 92 -0.96 -11.23 -1.83
C ALA A 92 -1.10 -10.29 -0.63
N THR A 93 -0.02 -10.23 0.13
CA THR A 93 0.15 -9.25 1.21
C THR A 93 1.29 -8.32 0.84
N LEU A 94 1.06 -7.02 0.95
CA LEU A 94 2.05 -5.99 0.69
C LEU A 94 2.65 -5.52 2.01
N PHE A 95 3.97 -5.43 2.02
CA PHE A 95 4.76 -5.02 3.17
C PHE A 95 5.54 -3.75 2.88
N VAL A 96 5.72 -2.92 3.91
CA VAL A 96 6.66 -1.79 3.89
C VAL A 96 7.76 -2.04 4.90
N LYS A 97 8.99 -1.61 4.58
CA LYS A 97 10.14 -1.74 5.48
C LYS A 97 10.22 -0.51 6.38
N VAL A 98 10.01 -0.70 7.68
CA VAL A 98 10.10 0.34 8.73
C VAL A 98 11.07 -0.13 9.80
N PHE A 99 12.11 0.66 10.12
CA PHE A 99 13.14 0.30 11.10
C PHE A 99 13.70 -1.13 10.90
N ASP A 100 14.02 -1.47 9.65
CA ASP A 100 14.49 -2.80 9.24
C ASP A 100 13.52 -3.98 9.47
N ARG A 101 12.24 -3.70 9.71
CA ARG A 101 11.18 -4.70 9.82
C ARG A 101 10.14 -4.54 8.72
N TYR A 102 9.65 -5.67 8.22
CA TYR A 102 8.53 -5.69 7.30
C TYR A 102 7.22 -5.61 8.07
N VAL A 103 6.43 -4.60 7.77
CA VAL A 103 5.09 -4.38 8.33
C VAL A 103 4.09 -4.57 7.22
N GLU A 104 3.08 -5.40 7.44
CA GLU A 104 1.95 -5.55 6.53
C GLU A 104 1.15 -4.24 6.46
N VAL A 105 0.83 -3.79 5.25
CA VAL A 105 0.09 -2.54 5.03
C VAL A 105 -1.16 -2.70 4.19
N VAL A 106 -1.18 -3.67 3.28
CA VAL A 106 -2.26 -3.84 2.33
C VAL A 106 -2.45 -5.32 2.00
N THR A 107 -3.69 -5.78 2.04
CA THR A 107 -4.10 -7.08 1.50
C THR A 107 -4.58 -6.90 0.05
N HIS A 108 -4.07 -7.69 -0.88
CA HIS A 108 -4.44 -7.68 -2.29
C HIS A 108 -5.21 -8.95 -2.66
N PHE A 109 -6.45 -8.79 -3.13
CA PHE A 109 -7.38 -9.89 -3.41
C PHE A 109 -8.39 -9.56 -4.51
N LEU A 110 -9.21 -10.53 -4.92
CA LEU A 110 -10.36 -10.31 -5.79
C LEU A 110 -11.59 -9.97 -4.93
N SER A 111 -12.28 -8.86 -5.20
CA SER A 111 -13.55 -8.57 -4.53
C SER A 111 -14.58 -7.91 -5.46
N PRO A 112 -15.88 -8.01 -5.14
CA PRO A 112 -16.92 -7.23 -5.81
C PRO A 112 -16.64 -5.73 -5.67
N ASP A 113 -16.88 -4.97 -6.73
CA ASP A 113 -16.76 -3.51 -6.73
C ASP A 113 -18.02 -2.91 -6.10
N THR A 114 -17.90 -2.31 -4.91
CA THR A 114 -19.05 -1.78 -4.15
C THR A 114 -19.24 -0.27 -4.34
N ASN A 115 -18.24 0.43 -4.88
CA ASN A 115 -18.31 1.87 -5.12
C ASN A 115 -17.56 2.25 -6.41
N PRO A 116 -18.09 1.86 -7.58
CA PRO A 116 -17.46 2.11 -8.87
C PRO A 116 -17.48 3.60 -9.22
N ASN A 117 -16.45 4.05 -9.93
CA ASN A 117 -16.35 5.39 -10.50
C ASN A 117 -16.61 5.36 -12.03
N GLN A 118 -16.46 6.51 -12.69
CA GLN A 118 -16.68 6.66 -14.14
C GLN A 118 -15.77 5.79 -15.03
N PHE A 119 -14.67 5.25 -14.51
CA PHE A 119 -13.75 4.37 -15.23
C PHE A 119 -14.11 2.88 -15.08
N ALA A 120 -15.06 2.55 -14.20
CA ALA A 120 -15.55 1.19 -14.05
C ALA A 120 -16.31 0.71 -15.30
N PRO A 121 -16.16 -0.56 -15.69
CA PRO A 121 -16.98 -1.14 -16.75
C PRO A 121 -18.46 -1.20 -16.35
N ASN A 122 -19.34 -1.09 -17.33
CA ASN A 122 -20.78 -1.28 -17.17
C ASN A 122 -21.30 -2.29 -18.20
N PRO A 123 -21.78 -3.49 -17.79
CA PRO A 123 -21.96 -3.94 -16.41
C PRO A 123 -20.64 -4.22 -15.67
N LEU A 124 -20.68 -4.19 -14.33
CA LEU A 124 -19.55 -4.56 -13.50
C LEU A 124 -19.21 -6.06 -13.65
N PRO A 125 -17.92 -6.44 -13.64
CA PRO A 125 -17.53 -7.83 -13.54
C PRO A 125 -17.90 -8.40 -12.17
N PHE A 126 -17.87 -9.73 -12.05
CA PHE A 126 -18.08 -10.42 -10.77
C PHE A 126 -17.15 -9.92 -9.65
N GLY A 127 -15.92 -9.53 -10.01
CA GLY A 127 -14.99 -8.90 -9.11
C GLY A 127 -13.82 -8.29 -9.88
N SER A 128 -13.12 -7.40 -9.20
CA SER A 128 -11.94 -6.71 -9.72
C SER A 128 -10.76 -6.94 -8.77
N ALA A 129 -9.55 -6.70 -9.28
CA ALA A 129 -8.36 -6.65 -8.45
C ALA A 129 -8.54 -5.55 -7.40
N SER A 130 -8.37 -5.89 -6.13
CA SER A 130 -8.65 -5.03 -4.99
C SER A 130 -7.46 -4.94 -4.05
N TRP A 131 -7.28 -3.79 -3.45
CA TRP A 131 -6.32 -3.56 -2.37
C TRP A 131 -7.08 -2.98 -1.19
N GLN A 132 -6.90 -3.56 -0.01
CA GLN A 132 -7.47 -3.09 1.24
C GLN A 132 -6.36 -2.73 2.21
N SER A 133 -6.43 -1.54 2.79
CA SER A 133 -5.51 -1.05 3.81
C SER A 133 -5.68 -1.83 5.12
N SER A 134 -4.58 -2.34 5.66
CA SER A 134 -4.58 -3.02 6.97
C SER A 134 -4.71 -2.04 8.14
N PHE A 135 -4.54 -0.74 7.91
CA PHE A 135 -4.61 0.30 8.96
C PHE A 135 -6.01 0.84 9.18
N ASP A 136 -6.76 1.03 8.10
CA ASP A 136 -8.03 1.76 8.13
C ASP A 136 -9.13 1.08 7.30
N SER A 137 -8.86 -0.09 6.73
CA SER A 137 -9.79 -0.88 5.90
C SER A 137 -10.32 -0.18 4.65
N SER A 138 -9.77 0.99 4.28
CA SER A 138 -10.08 1.64 2.99
C SER A 138 -9.66 0.74 1.82
N LYS A 139 -10.39 0.83 0.70
CA LYS A 139 -10.16 -0.02 -0.48
C LYS A 139 -10.02 0.80 -1.75
N VAL A 140 -9.31 0.20 -2.71
CA VAL A 140 -9.28 0.61 -4.11
C VAL A 140 -9.45 -0.63 -5.00
N TRP A 141 -10.22 -0.48 -6.07
CA TRP A 141 -10.32 -1.44 -7.16
C TRP A 141 -9.56 -0.94 -8.39
N GLY A 142 -8.86 -1.84 -9.07
CA GLY A 142 -8.02 -1.51 -10.22
C GLY A 142 -8.37 -2.33 -11.45
N LYS A 143 -8.28 -1.68 -12.61
CA LYS A 143 -8.33 -2.31 -13.93
C LYS A 143 -7.01 -2.09 -14.65
N THR A 144 -6.46 -3.13 -15.26
CA THR A 144 -5.27 -3.02 -16.10
C THR A 144 -5.54 -2.04 -17.24
N LEU A 145 -4.74 -0.97 -17.31
CA LEU A 145 -4.75 0.01 -18.38
C LEU A 145 -3.72 -0.35 -19.45
N GLN A 146 -2.51 -0.73 -19.02
CA GLN A 146 -1.41 -1.14 -19.88
C GLN A 146 -0.57 -2.23 -19.19
N SER A 147 0.17 -3.00 -19.98
CA SER A 147 1.07 -4.03 -19.48
C SER A 147 2.28 -4.18 -20.39
N ILE A 148 3.42 -4.56 -19.82
CA ILE A 148 4.59 -5.02 -20.58
C ILE A 148 5.01 -6.41 -20.11
N PRO A 149 5.59 -7.24 -21.00
CA PRO A 149 6.13 -8.54 -20.60
C PRO A 149 7.24 -8.40 -19.56
N ALA A 150 7.33 -9.35 -18.63
CA ALA A 150 8.50 -9.41 -17.76
C ALA A 150 9.75 -9.78 -18.58
N GLY A 151 10.88 -9.15 -18.27
CA GLY A 151 12.13 -9.19 -19.03
C GLY A 151 12.28 -8.10 -20.09
N SER A 152 11.27 -7.24 -20.33
CA SER A 152 11.31 -6.26 -21.41
C SER A 152 11.88 -4.88 -21.03
N ASP A 153 12.08 -4.61 -19.73
CA ASP A 153 12.54 -3.31 -19.23
C ASP A 153 13.23 -3.45 -17.87
N GLN A 154 14.06 -2.47 -17.47
CA GLN A 154 14.72 -2.47 -16.17
C GLN A 154 13.74 -2.44 -14.98
N SER A 155 12.59 -1.77 -15.13
CA SER A 155 11.51 -1.78 -14.13
C SER A 155 10.74 -3.12 -14.09
N CYS A 156 10.97 -3.99 -15.08
CA CYS A 156 10.35 -5.31 -15.19
C CYS A 156 11.36 -6.38 -15.65
N PRO A 157 12.40 -6.68 -14.87
CA PRO A 157 13.60 -7.35 -15.39
C PRO A 157 13.50 -8.88 -15.49
N ASN A 158 12.52 -9.52 -14.84
CA ASN A 158 12.55 -10.97 -14.62
C ASN A 158 11.78 -11.75 -15.70
N THR A 159 12.46 -12.10 -16.80
CA THR A 159 11.88 -12.91 -17.89
C THR A 159 11.17 -14.16 -17.37
N GLY A 160 9.94 -14.38 -17.85
CA GLY A 160 9.13 -15.53 -17.45
C GLY A 160 8.32 -15.33 -16.18
N ALA A 161 8.36 -14.16 -15.53
CA ALA A 161 7.41 -13.76 -14.50
C ALA A 161 6.11 -13.18 -15.08
N ILE A 162 5.11 -12.96 -14.22
CA ILE A 162 3.87 -12.25 -14.61
C ILE A 162 4.17 -10.83 -15.13
N PRO A 163 3.34 -10.29 -16.04
CA PRO A 163 3.56 -8.96 -16.61
C PRO A 163 3.59 -7.85 -15.55
N CYS A 164 4.41 -6.84 -15.80
CA CYS A 164 4.30 -5.57 -15.09
C CYS A 164 3.14 -4.76 -15.67
N LEU A 165 2.44 -4.04 -14.80
CA LEU A 165 1.15 -3.43 -15.11
C LEU A 165 1.13 -1.95 -14.70
N LEU A 166 0.42 -1.15 -15.48
CA LEU A 166 -0.20 0.09 -15.02
C LEU A 166 -1.70 -0.17 -14.90
N LEU A 167 -2.26 0.09 -13.72
CA LEU A 167 -3.68 -0.05 -13.44
C LEU A 167 -4.29 1.33 -13.16
N GLN A 168 -5.51 1.51 -13.66
CA GLN A 168 -6.38 2.64 -13.36
C GLN A 168 -7.30 2.27 -12.20
N SER A 169 -7.44 3.18 -11.23
CA SER A 169 -8.48 3.07 -10.19
C SER A 169 -9.87 3.18 -10.81
N ILE A 170 -10.69 2.15 -10.61
CA ILE A 170 -12.08 2.07 -11.09
C ILE A 170 -13.11 2.24 -9.99
N GLY A 171 -12.67 2.41 -8.74
CA GLY A 171 -13.52 2.62 -7.59
C GLY A 171 -12.70 2.69 -6.32
N THR A 172 -13.22 3.34 -5.28
CA THR A 172 -12.61 3.37 -3.96
C THR A 172 -13.66 3.38 -2.87
N GLU A 173 -13.34 2.86 -1.70
CA GLU A 173 -14.27 2.77 -0.57
C GLU A 173 -13.55 3.18 0.72
N ALA A 174 -14.17 4.06 1.50
CA ALA A 174 -13.66 4.42 2.81
C ALA A 174 -13.83 3.26 3.80
N GLY A 175 -12.94 3.18 4.79
CA GLY A 175 -13.08 2.24 5.88
C GLY A 175 -14.37 2.45 6.69
N PRO A 176 -14.84 1.43 7.43
CA PRO A 176 -16.07 1.52 8.22
C PRO A 176 -16.00 2.58 9.33
N THR A 177 -14.80 3.01 9.72
CA THR A 177 -14.56 4.08 10.70
C THR A 177 -14.16 5.41 10.05
N GLY A 178 -14.39 5.58 8.75
CA GLY A 178 -14.05 6.80 8.00
C GLY A 178 -12.60 6.87 7.48
N GLY A 179 -11.86 5.76 7.51
CA GLY A 179 -10.51 5.67 6.95
C GLY A 179 -10.47 5.95 5.44
N SER A 180 -9.49 6.71 4.97
CA SER A 180 -9.41 7.17 3.57
C SER A 180 -8.03 6.99 2.93
N PHE A 181 -7.14 6.19 3.54
CA PHE A 181 -5.75 6.09 3.12
C PHE A 181 -5.58 5.69 1.64
N LEU A 182 -6.32 4.68 1.18
CA LEU A 182 -6.28 4.24 -0.21
C LEU A 182 -7.29 4.96 -1.12
N THR A 183 -8.20 5.78 -0.60
CA THR A 183 -9.30 6.35 -1.40
C THR A 183 -8.84 7.42 -2.38
N LYS A 184 -7.66 8.00 -2.16
CA LYS A 184 -6.99 8.95 -3.06
C LYS A 184 -6.30 8.29 -4.26
N THR A 185 -6.31 6.95 -4.34
CA THR A 185 -5.60 6.23 -5.40
C THR A 185 -6.20 6.52 -6.77
N THR A 186 -5.38 7.02 -7.69
CA THR A 186 -5.71 7.24 -9.10
C THR A 186 -5.14 6.13 -9.99
N PHE A 187 -3.89 5.77 -9.77
CA PHE A 187 -3.18 4.71 -10.50
C PHE A 187 -2.41 3.79 -9.56
N ILE A 188 -2.16 2.57 -10.03
CA ILE A 188 -1.30 1.59 -9.36
C ILE A 188 -0.33 1.04 -10.40
N GLN A 189 0.97 1.08 -10.12
CA GLN A 189 1.96 0.33 -10.90
C GLN A 189 2.30 -0.98 -10.18
N ARG A 190 2.41 -2.06 -10.94
CA ARG A 190 3.01 -3.32 -10.50
C ARG A 190 4.30 -3.55 -11.28
N LEU A 191 5.43 -3.50 -10.60
CA LEU A 191 6.77 -3.56 -11.16
C LEU A 191 7.56 -4.71 -10.53
N ASN A 192 8.77 -4.97 -11.05
CA ASN A 192 9.72 -5.91 -10.48
C ASN A 192 9.11 -7.28 -10.12
N THR A 193 8.23 -7.79 -10.98
CA THR A 193 7.53 -9.05 -10.76
C THR A 193 8.51 -10.21 -10.82
N GLN A 194 8.36 -11.20 -9.95
CA GLN A 194 9.12 -12.46 -9.98
C GLN A 194 8.14 -13.62 -9.82
N GLY A 195 8.27 -14.66 -10.65
CA GLY A 195 7.36 -15.81 -10.62
C GLY A 195 5.94 -15.48 -11.07
N GLY A 196 4.99 -16.31 -10.60
CA GLY A 196 3.56 -16.15 -10.84
C GLY A 196 3.04 -16.59 -12.20
N SER A 197 3.88 -16.93 -13.17
CA SER A 197 3.43 -17.33 -14.51
C SER A 197 2.69 -18.66 -14.53
N ALA A 198 1.76 -18.82 -15.46
CA ALA A 198 1.00 -20.04 -15.63
C ALA A 198 1.94 -21.25 -15.80
N PRO A 199 1.65 -22.41 -15.18
CA PRO A 199 2.44 -23.62 -15.41
C PRO A 199 2.34 -24.07 -16.87
N ASN A 200 3.43 -24.61 -17.41
CA ASN A 200 3.45 -25.14 -18.78
C ASN A 200 2.75 -26.51 -18.92
N THR A 201 2.27 -27.09 -17.81
CA THR A 201 1.67 -28.42 -17.75
C THR A 201 0.37 -28.38 -16.95
N GLY A 202 -0.40 -29.46 -17.01
CA GLY A 202 -1.60 -29.65 -16.18
C GLY A 202 -2.86 -28.97 -16.69
N CYS A 203 -2.80 -28.28 -17.83
CA CYS A 203 -3.95 -27.77 -18.55
C CYS A 203 -3.69 -27.76 -20.06
N SER A 204 -4.05 -28.84 -20.74
CA SER A 204 -3.91 -28.95 -22.20
C SER A 204 -5.08 -29.66 -22.87
N ILE A 205 -5.77 -30.54 -22.15
CA ILE A 205 -6.91 -31.32 -22.64
C ILE A 205 -8.18 -31.01 -21.86
N LEU A 206 -9.35 -31.33 -22.44
CA LEU A 206 -10.64 -31.01 -21.80
C LEU A 206 -10.87 -31.67 -20.44
N SER A 207 -10.25 -32.82 -20.17
CA SER A 207 -10.31 -33.45 -18.84
C SER A 207 -9.53 -32.70 -17.76
N ASP A 208 -8.70 -31.71 -18.13
CA ASP A 208 -8.02 -30.82 -17.19
C ASP A 208 -8.90 -29.63 -16.76
N VAL A 209 -9.99 -29.36 -17.47
CA VAL A 209 -10.86 -28.22 -17.20
C VAL A 209 -11.38 -28.27 -15.78
N GLY A 210 -11.34 -27.11 -15.11
CA GLY A 210 -11.70 -26.98 -13.70
C GLY A 210 -10.54 -27.20 -12.72
N LYS A 211 -9.38 -27.71 -13.17
CA LYS A 211 -8.16 -27.66 -12.37
C LYS A 211 -7.82 -26.21 -12.03
N GLN A 212 -7.29 -26.02 -10.83
CA GLN A 212 -6.86 -24.74 -10.31
C GLN A 212 -5.45 -24.86 -9.76
N THR A 213 -4.68 -23.79 -9.86
CA THR A 213 -3.33 -23.72 -9.31
C THR A 213 -3.02 -22.31 -8.83
N LEU A 214 -2.27 -22.22 -7.74
CA LEU A 214 -1.74 -20.97 -7.20
C LEU A 214 -0.24 -20.95 -7.45
N VAL A 215 0.26 -19.98 -8.23
CA VAL A 215 1.68 -19.86 -8.54
C VAL A 215 2.29 -18.72 -7.71
N PRO A 216 3.29 -18.98 -6.86
CA PRO A 216 3.91 -17.93 -6.04
C PRO A 216 4.51 -16.80 -6.87
N TYR A 217 4.35 -15.57 -6.40
CA TYR A 217 5.00 -14.39 -6.98
C TYR A 217 5.39 -13.35 -5.93
N THR A 218 6.32 -12.48 -6.31
CA THR A 218 6.59 -11.21 -5.63
C THR A 218 6.49 -10.05 -6.62
N ALA A 219 6.21 -8.84 -6.14
CA ALA A 219 6.20 -7.63 -6.97
C ALA A 219 6.33 -6.36 -6.11
N ASP A 220 6.77 -5.27 -6.71
CA ASP A 220 6.70 -3.95 -6.09
C ASP A 220 5.45 -3.20 -6.59
N TYR A 221 4.61 -2.72 -5.68
CA TYR A 221 3.41 -1.95 -5.98
C TYR A 221 3.58 -0.49 -5.58
N TYR A 222 3.38 0.42 -6.53
CA TYR A 222 3.36 1.87 -6.28
C TYR A 222 1.94 2.39 -6.46
N PHE A 223 1.41 3.07 -5.45
CA PHE A 223 0.10 3.71 -5.50
C PHE A 223 0.27 5.21 -5.68
N PHE A 224 -0.51 5.78 -6.58
CA PHE A 224 -0.43 7.17 -6.98
C PHE A 224 -1.72 7.91 -6.60
N HIS A 225 -1.59 9.20 -6.32
CA HIS A 225 -2.70 10.14 -6.26
C HIS A 225 -2.45 11.30 -7.22
N GLY A 226 -3.51 12.02 -7.59
CA GLY A 226 -3.37 13.27 -8.33
C GLY A 226 -2.63 14.31 -7.48
N ASP A 227 -1.72 15.05 -8.11
CA ASP A 227 -1.07 16.21 -7.51
C ASP A 227 -2.14 17.28 -7.19
N GLU A 228 -1.98 17.99 -6.08
CA GLU A 228 -2.83 19.12 -5.68
C GLU A 228 -2.47 20.41 -6.44
#